data_AF-A0A938KD45-F1
#
_entry.id   AF-A0A938KD45-F1
#
_cell.length_a   1.000
_cell.length_b   1.000
_cell.length_c   1.000
_cell.angle_alpha   90.00
_cell.angle_beta   90.00
_cell.angle_gamma   90.00
#
_symmetry.space_group_name_H-M   'P 1'
#
loop_
_entity.id
_entity.type
_entity.pdbx_description
1 polymer ?
#
loop_
_entity_poly.entity_id
_entity_poly.type
_entity_poly.pdbx_seq_one_letter_code
_entity_poly.pdbx_strand_id
1 'polypeptide(L)'
;RFLALENVLVNTDGYWSRASDYNLYRHPSGRFHIIPHDINESFMRPEGPGSRGGGRGQDRDARPPGEAPPVAAPNGPAQLSPLVAEKDERKPLLSKLLAVPALRTRYLTHVKQIASQSLDWSQLGTAAERYHSLIAPHVSSDTRKLASTKQFESSLIGPSGSEADPGRGAPMSLKAFADQRRAFLLSLPELQALP
;
A
#
# COMPACT_ATOMS: atom_id res chain seq x y z
N ARG A 1 11.68 7.27 6.02
CA ARG A 1 10.35 6.92 6.59
C ARG A 1 9.25 6.97 5.55
N PHE A 2 9.00 8.11 4.86
CA PHE A 2 7.98 8.22 3.79
C PHE A 2 7.89 7.00 2.85
N LEU A 3 8.97 6.67 2.11
CA LEU A 3 8.97 5.53 1.19
C LEU A 3 8.68 4.17 1.86
N ALA A 4 9.08 4.01 3.12
CA ALA A 4 8.80 2.78 3.86
C ALA A 4 7.31 2.70 4.21
N LEU A 5 6.67 3.82 4.57
CA LEU A 5 5.24 3.89 4.80
C LEU A 5 4.46 3.53 3.52
N GLU A 6 4.79 4.18 2.41
CA GLU A 6 4.20 3.94 1.08
C GLU A 6 4.25 2.46 0.68
N ASN A 7 5.40 1.82 0.90
CA ASN A 7 5.59 0.41 0.57
C ASN A 7 4.87 -0.52 1.55
N VAL A 8 5.01 -0.29 2.86
CA VAL A 8 4.39 -1.17 3.88
C VAL A 8 2.88 -1.15 3.75
N LEU A 9 2.28 0.03 3.56
CA LEU A 9 0.84 0.18 3.40
C LEU A 9 0.33 -0.18 2.00
N VAL A 10 1.23 -0.44 1.04
CA VAL A 10 0.88 -0.74 -0.36
C VAL A 10 -0.04 0.38 -0.91
N ASN A 11 0.42 1.63 -0.82
CA ASN A 11 -0.32 2.76 -1.37
C ASN A 11 -0.30 2.72 -2.90
N THR A 12 -1.35 2.22 -3.53
CA THR A 12 -1.34 1.88 -4.96
C THR A 12 -1.40 3.08 -5.90
N ASP A 13 -1.68 4.28 -5.39
CA ASP A 13 -1.63 5.53 -6.17
C ASP A 13 -0.47 6.46 -5.75
N GLY A 14 0.29 6.06 -4.74
CA GLY A 14 1.40 6.83 -4.19
C GLY A 14 2.70 6.87 -5.02
N TYR A 15 3.82 7.15 -4.35
CA TYR A 15 5.10 7.42 -5.00
C TYR A 15 5.60 6.22 -5.83
N TRP A 16 5.55 5.01 -5.25
CA TRP A 16 6.16 3.81 -5.85
C TRP A 16 5.42 3.32 -7.09
N SER A 17 4.14 3.65 -7.24
CA SER A 17 3.30 3.27 -8.38
C SER A 17 3.17 4.44 -9.36
N ARG A 18 2.40 5.48 -9.03
CA ARG A 18 2.08 6.60 -9.93
C ARG A 18 2.98 7.82 -9.79
N ALA A 19 3.83 7.87 -8.75
CA ALA A 19 4.54 9.09 -8.39
C ALA A 19 3.60 10.25 -8.01
N SER A 20 2.46 9.93 -7.37
CA SER A 20 1.45 10.89 -6.91
C SER A 20 1.32 10.89 -5.38
N ASP A 21 0.43 11.75 -4.87
CA ASP A 21 -0.15 11.72 -3.52
C ASP A 21 0.84 12.03 -2.41
N TYR A 22 1.68 13.02 -2.68
CA TYR A 22 2.50 13.68 -1.67
C TYR A 22 2.71 15.15 -2.02
N ASN A 23 2.98 15.93 -0.98
CA ASN A 23 3.40 17.30 -1.09
C ASN A 23 4.89 17.43 -0.74
N LEU A 24 5.56 18.37 -1.40
CA LEU A 24 6.95 18.73 -1.11
C LEU A 24 7.00 20.08 -0.41
N TYR A 25 7.60 20.12 0.76
CA TYR A 25 7.89 21.35 1.49
C TYR A 25 9.41 21.57 1.55
N ARG A 26 9.90 22.71 1.05
CA ARG A 26 11.29 23.12 1.21
C ARG A 26 11.42 23.97 2.47
N HIS A 27 12.03 23.40 3.50
CA HIS A 27 12.33 24.12 4.73
C HIS A 27 13.35 25.25 4.46
N PRO A 28 13.33 26.39 5.19
CA PRO A 28 14.29 27.48 5.02
C PRO A 28 15.77 27.07 5.07
N SER A 29 16.10 25.97 5.75
CA SER A 29 17.44 25.38 5.76
C SER A 29 17.84 24.69 4.43
N GLY A 30 17.01 24.76 3.39
CA GLY A 30 17.24 24.13 2.08
C GLY A 30 16.83 22.66 1.98
N ARG A 31 16.41 22.02 3.08
CA ARG A 31 16.02 20.60 3.10
C ARG A 31 14.57 20.42 2.65
N PHE A 32 14.34 19.46 1.76
CA PHE A 32 12.99 19.04 1.39
C PHE A 32 12.40 18.05 2.41
N HIS A 33 11.13 18.24 2.72
CA HIS A 33 10.28 17.36 3.50
C HIS A 33 9.17 16.84 2.58
N ILE A 34 8.90 15.53 2.69
CA ILE A 34 7.82 14.89 1.95
C ILE A 34 6.68 14.64 2.93
N ILE A 35 5.49 15.10 2.57
CA ILE A 35 4.27 14.99 3.37
C ILE A 35 3.31 14.09 2.60
N PRO A 36 2.94 12.91 3.12
CA PRO A 36 1.91 12.08 2.52
C PRO A 36 0.60 12.86 2.33
N HIS A 37 -0.09 12.59 1.23
CA HIS A 37 -1.42 13.09 0.93
C HIS A 37 -2.26 11.94 0.39
N ASP A 38 -3.59 12.05 0.43
CA ASP A 38 -4.54 11.13 -0.20
C ASP A 38 -4.16 9.62 -0.15
N ILE A 39 -4.11 9.05 1.07
CA ILE A 39 -3.66 7.66 1.31
C ILE A 39 -4.87 6.69 1.29
N ASN A 40 -5.91 7.01 0.53
CA ASN A 40 -7.15 6.22 0.48
C ASN A 40 -6.97 4.90 -0.31
N GLU A 41 -5.98 4.83 -1.21
CA GLU A 41 -5.67 3.63 -2.01
C GLU A 41 -4.59 2.73 -1.36
N SER A 42 -4.54 2.75 -0.02
CA SER A 42 -3.69 1.89 0.82
C SER A 42 -4.45 0.70 1.41
N PHE A 43 -3.71 -0.23 2.01
CA PHE A 43 -4.23 -1.50 2.56
C PHE A 43 -4.87 -2.39 1.48
N MET A 44 -4.42 -2.21 0.25
CA MET A 44 -4.97 -2.88 -0.92
C MET A 44 -4.05 -3.98 -1.44
N ARG A 45 -4.57 -4.77 -2.38
CA ARG A 45 -3.73 -5.66 -3.17
C ARG A 45 -2.75 -4.81 -4.00
N PRO A 46 -1.47 -5.22 -4.12
CA PRO A 46 -0.54 -4.50 -4.99
C PRO A 46 -1.05 -4.52 -6.43
N GLU A 47 -1.34 -3.35 -6.99
CA GLU A 47 -1.55 -3.20 -8.44
C GLU A 47 -0.20 -2.98 -9.13
N GLY A 48 -0.02 -3.56 -10.32
CA GLY A 48 1.23 -3.39 -11.07
C GLY A 48 1.46 -1.92 -11.47
N PRO A 49 2.72 -1.48 -11.66
CA PRO A 49 3.00 -0.15 -12.18
C PRO A 49 2.28 0.07 -13.51
N GLY A 50 1.36 1.03 -13.57
CA GLY A 50 0.58 1.33 -14.78
C GLY A 50 -0.81 0.70 -14.85
N SER A 51 -1.21 -0.10 -13.87
CA SER A 51 -2.63 -0.47 -13.71
C SER A 51 -3.42 0.81 -13.39
N ARG A 52 -4.11 1.37 -14.39
CA ARG A 52 -5.12 2.39 -14.16
C ARG A 52 -6.31 1.69 -13.49
N GLY A 53 -6.55 2.02 -12.22
CA GLY A 53 -7.75 1.58 -11.54
C GLY A 53 -8.99 1.98 -12.35
N GLY A 54 -9.90 1.02 -12.55
CA GLY A 54 -11.28 1.30 -12.92
C GLY A 54 -11.55 1.87 -14.31
N GLY A 55 -11.08 1.22 -15.37
CA GLY A 55 -11.65 1.39 -16.72
C GLY A 55 -12.51 0.19 -17.07
N ARG A 56 -13.84 0.36 -17.17
CA ARG A 56 -14.72 -0.62 -17.83
C ARG A 56 -14.17 -0.91 -19.22
N GLY A 57 -13.88 -2.17 -19.49
CA GLY A 57 -13.70 -2.74 -20.83
C GLY A 57 -12.80 -1.91 -21.76
N GLN A 58 -11.49 -2.10 -21.69
CA GLN A 58 -10.68 -1.83 -22.86
C GLN A 58 -9.60 -2.91 -22.98
N ASP A 59 -9.66 -3.54 -24.14
CA ASP A 59 -8.85 -4.63 -24.68
C ASP A 59 -7.45 -4.73 -24.08
N ARG A 60 -7.16 -5.93 -23.55
CA ARG A 60 -5.83 -6.33 -23.06
C ARG A 60 -4.76 -6.39 -24.16
N ASP A 61 -5.12 -6.08 -25.42
CA ASP A 61 -4.28 -6.28 -26.58
C ASP A 61 -3.74 -4.98 -27.21
N ALA A 62 -4.08 -3.80 -26.68
CA ALA A 62 -3.57 -2.53 -27.18
C ALA A 62 -2.40 -2.01 -26.31
N ARG A 63 -1.25 -2.70 -26.33
CA ARG A 63 -0.04 -2.17 -25.69
C ARG A 63 0.83 -1.41 -26.71
N PRO A 64 1.20 -0.14 -26.46
CA PRO A 64 2.19 0.55 -27.29
C PRO A 64 3.54 -0.18 -27.22
N PRO A 65 4.27 -0.36 -28.33
CA PRO A 65 5.58 -0.99 -28.31
C PRO A 65 6.58 -0.14 -27.51
N GLY A 66 7.22 -0.72 -26.49
CA GLY A 66 8.33 -0.09 -25.75
C GLY A 66 8.19 -0.02 -24.24
N GLU A 67 7.05 -0.39 -23.66
CA GLU A 67 6.92 -0.47 -22.21
C GLU A 67 7.52 -1.78 -21.65
N ALA A 68 8.43 -1.64 -20.67
CA ALA A 68 8.96 -2.77 -19.91
C ALA A 68 7.82 -3.63 -19.33
N PRO A 69 7.94 -4.97 -19.30
CA PRO A 69 6.90 -5.84 -18.76
C PRO A 69 6.51 -5.38 -17.35
N PRO A 70 5.21 -5.44 -16.98
CA PRO A 70 4.82 -5.18 -15.61
C PRO A 70 5.63 -6.10 -14.71
N VAL A 71 6.21 -5.53 -13.65
CA VAL A 71 6.83 -6.30 -12.58
C VAL A 71 5.78 -7.34 -12.15
N ALA A 72 6.12 -8.63 -12.22
CA ALA A 72 5.18 -9.72 -11.98
C ALA A 72 4.35 -9.43 -10.73
N ALA A 73 3.03 -9.49 -10.87
CA ALA A 73 2.13 -9.31 -9.74
C ALA A 73 2.55 -10.28 -8.63
N PRO A 74 2.74 -9.80 -7.39
CA PRO A 74 3.19 -10.67 -6.32
C PRO A 74 2.28 -11.89 -6.14
N ASN A 75 2.86 -13.02 -5.70
CA ASN A 75 2.19 -14.33 -5.56
C ASN A 75 1.17 -14.41 -4.41
N GLY A 76 0.53 -13.29 -4.05
CA GLY A 76 -0.55 -13.24 -3.08
C GLY A 76 -0.97 -11.80 -2.76
N PRO A 77 -2.17 -11.62 -2.20
CA PRO A 77 -2.60 -10.31 -1.73
C PRO A 77 -1.59 -9.77 -0.70
N ALA A 78 -1.25 -8.49 -0.80
CA ALA A 78 -0.29 -7.78 0.06
C ALA A 78 1.23 -8.11 -0.08
N GLN A 79 1.68 -8.84 -1.10
CA GLN A 79 3.09 -9.25 -1.24
C GLN A 79 4.01 -8.27 -2.02
N LEU A 80 3.95 -6.95 -1.78
CA LEU A 80 4.85 -5.99 -2.44
C LEU A 80 6.28 -6.02 -1.87
N SER A 81 7.31 -6.32 -2.68
CA SER A 81 8.70 -6.24 -2.21
C SER A 81 9.07 -4.82 -1.75
N PRO A 82 9.80 -4.64 -0.63
CA PRO A 82 10.34 -3.34 -0.24
C PRO A 82 11.39 -2.82 -1.23
N LEU A 83 11.87 -3.65 -2.16
CA LEU A 83 12.88 -3.34 -3.16
C LEU A 83 12.29 -3.21 -4.58
N VAL A 84 10.95 -3.17 -4.72
CA VAL A 84 10.22 -3.23 -6.00
C VAL A 84 10.74 -2.30 -7.11
N ALA A 85 11.26 -1.13 -6.75
CA ALA A 85 11.75 -0.12 -7.68
C ALA A 85 13.21 0.29 -7.40
N GLU A 86 14.00 -0.62 -6.84
CA GLU A 86 15.44 -0.42 -6.60
C GLU A 86 16.21 -0.01 -7.86
N LYS A 87 15.83 -0.58 -9.01
CA LYS A 87 16.49 -0.33 -10.29
C LYS A 87 15.63 0.48 -11.27
N ASP A 88 14.51 1.06 -10.80
CA ASP A 88 13.63 1.86 -11.66
C ASP A 88 14.09 3.33 -11.67
N GLU A 89 14.69 3.76 -12.77
CA GLU A 89 15.15 5.14 -12.94
C GLU A 89 14.00 6.16 -12.98
N ARG A 90 12.77 5.72 -13.31
CA ARG A 90 11.58 6.57 -13.28
C ARG A 90 11.12 6.86 -11.85
N LYS A 91 11.68 6.17 -10.84
CA LYS A 91 11.47 6.42 -9.41
C LYS A 91 12.75 6.93 -8.76
N PRO A 92 13.28 8.10 -9.17
CA PRO A 92 14.64 8.53 -8.84
C PRO A 92 14.93 8.62 -7.35
N LEU A 93 14.00 9.09 -6.52
CA LEU A 93 14.21 9.13 -5.07
C LEU A 93 14.41 7.73 -4.47
N LEU A 94 13.63 6.74 -4.92
CA LEU A 94 13.68 5.38 -4.39
C LEU A 94 14.89 4.64 -4.92
N SER A 95 15.13 4.66 -6.24
CA SER A 95 16.27 3.95 -6.84
C SER A 95 17.63 4.52 -6.40
N LYS A 96 17.79 5.85 -6.35
CA LYS A 96 19.04 6.46 -5.87
C LYS A 96 19.26 6.25 -4.36
N LEU A 97 18.20 6.24 -3.55
CA LEU A 97 18.31 5.97 -2.12
C LEU A 97 18.72 4.51 -1.86
N LEU A 98 18.08 3.56 -2.54
CA LEU A 98 18.34 2.13 -2.36
C LEU A 98 19.71 1.67 -2.89
N ALA A 99 20.30 2.44 -3.81
CA ALA A 99 21.67 2.22 -4.30
C ALA A 99 22.76 2.56 -3.25
N VAL A 100 22.46 3.34 -2.21
CA VAL A 100 23.42 3.69 -1.15
C VAL A 100 23.27 2.71 0.03
N PRO A 101 24.27 1.86 0.34
CA PRO A 101 24.12 0.79 1.34
C PRO A 101 23.60 1.26 2.70
N ALA A 102 24.15 2.35 3.24
CA ALA A 102 23.70 2.90 4.52
C ALA A 102 22.25 3.40 4.50
N LEU A 103 21.78 3.98 3.38
CA LEU A 103 20.41 4.45 3.25
C LEU A 103 19.43 3.31 2.99
N ARG A 104 19.85 2.29 2.22
CA ARG A 104 19.12 1.04 2.05
C ARG A 104 18.85 0.36 3.39
N THR A 105 19.88 0.17 4.20
CA THR A 105 19.74 -0.43 5.54
C THR A 105 18.76 0.38 6.39
N ARG A 106 18.92 1.71 6.45
CA ARG A 106 17.99 2.59 7.19
C ARG A 106 16.55 2.50 6.69
N TYR A 107 16.35 2.41 5.38
CA TYR A 107 15.03 2.23 4.79
C TYR A 107 14.41 0.88 5.22
N LEU A 108 15.15 -0.23 5.09
CA LEU A 108 14.67 -1.55 5.48
C LEU A 108 14.43 -1.65 6.99
N THR A 109 15.23 -0.98 7.82
CA THR A 109 14.96 -0.85 9.27
C THR A 109 13.62 -0.17 9.53
N HIS A 110 13.27 0.88 8.79
CA HIS A 110 11.95 1.49 8.91
C HIS A 110 10.83 0.56 8.42
N VAL A 111 11.04 -0.20 7.34
CA VAL A 111 10.07 -1.21 6.89
C VAL A 111 9.84 -2.25 7.99
N LYS A 112 10.91 -2.83 8.55
CA LYS A 112 10.87 -3.81 9.65
C LYS A 112 10.14 -3.23 10.86
N GLN A 113 10.46 -1.99 11.25
CA GLN A 113 9.84 -1.31 12.39
C GLN A 113 8.32 -1.11 12.19
N ILE A 114 7.89 -0.59 11.03
CA ILE A 114 6.46 -0.37 10.77
C ILE A 114 5.74 -1.72 10.72
N ALA A 115 6.31 -2.74 10.07
CA ALA A 115 5.72 -4.07 9.97
C ALA A 115 5.60 -4.76 11.33
N SER A 116 6.62 -4.68 12.19
CA SER A 116 6.63 -5.37 13.49
C SER A 116 5.88 -4.64 14.59
N GLN A 117 5.72 -3.32 14.49
CA GLN A 117 5.11 -2.48 15.53
C GLN A 117 3.76 -1.92 15.04
N SER A 118 3.80 -1.01 14.06
CA SER A 118 2.61 -0.24 13.67
C SER A 118 1.55 -1.07 12.96
N LEU A 119 1.94 -2.08 12.19
CA LEU A 119 1.05 -2.96 11.45
C LEU A 119 0.60 -4.19 12.27
N ASP A 120 1.09 -4.33 13.50
CA ASP A 120 0.57 -5.35 14.42
C ASP A 120 -0.88 -5.04 14.77
N TRP A 121 -1.77 -6.03 14.69
CA TRP A 121 -3.21 -5.81 14.92
C TRP A 121 -3.50 -5.28 16.33
N SER A 122 -2.69 -5.61 17.34
CA SER A 122 -2.85 -5.04 18.69
C SER A 122 -2.67 -3.52 18.72
N GLN A 123 -1.87 -2.97 17.79
CA GLN A 123 -1.64 -1.53 17.65
C GLN A 123 -2.62 -0.90 16.66
N LEU A 124 -2.67 -1.42 15.42
CA LEU A 124 -3.53 -0.90 14.35
C LEU A 124 -5.02 -1.04 14.68
N GLY A 125 -5.41 -2.18 15.24
CA GLY A 125 -6.79 -2.52 15.56
C GLY A 125 -7.43 -1.54 16.52
N THR A 126 -6.68 -1.03 17.51
CA THR A 126 -7.19 -0.05 18.48
C THR A 126 -7.75 1.21 17.80
N ALA A 127 -7.00 1.78 16.85
CA ALA A 127 -7.46 2.96 16.10
C ALA A 127 -8.55 2.59 15.10
N ALA A 128 -8.40 1.45 14.42
CA ALA A 128 -9.33 1.01 13.38
C ALA A 128 -10.73 0.69 13.95
N GLU A 129 -10.80 -0.04 15.06
CA GLU A 129 -12.05 -0.37 15.77
C GLU A 129 -12.72 0.90 16.31
N ARG A 130 -11.95 1.85 16.83
CA ARG A 130 -12.46 3.14 17.29
C ARG A 130 -13.12 3.92 16.15
N TYR A 131 -12.45 4.06 15.01
CA TYR A 131 -13.01 4.80 13.87
C TYR A 131 -14.16 4.07 13.21
N HIS A 132 -14.08 2.75 13.08
CA HIS A 132 -15.15 1.92 12.56
C HIS A 132 -16.43 2.08 13.41
N SER A 133 -16.31 1.95 14.73
CA SER A 133 -17.43 2.15 15.66
C SER A 133 -17.99 3.58 15.60
N LEU A 134 -17.12 4.58 15.50
CA LEU A 134 -17.52 5.99 15.44
C LEU A 134 -18.40 6.30 14.23
N ILE A 135 -18.10 5.72 13.06
CA ILE A 135 -18.82 6.03 11.81
C ILE A 135 -19.93 5.04 11.46
N ALA A 136 -19.99 3.87 12.12
CA ALA A 136 -20.99 2.83 11.86
C ALA A 136 -22.45 3.33 11.75
N PRO A 137 -22.99 4.14 12.69
CA PRO A 137 -24.38 4.62 12.56
C PRO A 137 -24.57 5.56 11.36
N HIS A 138 -23.54 6.33 11.02
CA HIS A 138 -23.57 7.23 9.87
C HIS A 138 -23.53 6.46 8.55
N VAL A 139 -22.68 5.43 8.43
CA VAL A 139 -22.64 4.54 7.25
C VAL A 139 -23.97 3.81 7.07
N SER A 140 -24.58 3.33 8.15
CA SER A 140 -25.86 2.63 8.08
C SER A 140 -26.97 3.52 7.51
N SER A 141 -27.04 4.78 7.96
CA SER A 141 -28.05 5.76 7.53
C SER A 141 -27.76 6.44 6.19
N ASP A 142 -26.52 6.36 5.67
CA ASP A 142 -26.14 7.00 4.42
C ASP A 142 -26.86 6.37 3.21
N THR A 143 -27.53 7.20 2.41
CA THR A 143 -28.24 6.78 1.19
C THR A 143 -27.39 6.93 -0.09
N ARG A 144 -26.16 7.45 0.02
CA ARG A 144 -25.21 7.71 -1.09
C ARG A 144 -23.85 7.02 -0.89
N LYS A 145 -23.83 5.90 -0.20
CA LYS A 145 -22.61 5.11 0.06
C LYS A 145 -22.18 4.26 -1.14
N LEU A 146 -20.86 4.19 -1.35
CA LEU A 146 -20.23 3.36 -2.39
C LEU A 146 -20.26 1.86 -2.08
N ALA A 147 -20.32 1.50 -0.80
CA ALA A 147 -20.36 0.12 -0.32
C ALA A 147 -21.56 -0.08 0.61
N SER A 148 -22.09 -1.29 0.67
CA SER A 148 -23.17 -1.65 1.59
C SER A 148 -22.71 -1.60 3.06
N THR A 149 -23.66 -1.47 3.99
CA THR A 149 -23.38 -1.55 5.44
C THR A 149 -22.70 -2.87 5.81
N LYS A 150 -23.12 -3.98 5.19
CA LYS A 150 -22.52 -5.30 5.41
C LYS A 150 -21.06 -5.35 4.96
N GLN A 151 -20.73 -4.73 3.82
CA GLN A 151 -19.34 -4.62 3.35
C GLN A 151 -18.51 -3.72 4.28
N PHE A 152 -19.09 -2.65 4.82
CA PHE A 152 -18.43 -1.83 5.84
C PHE A 152 -18.14 -2.63 7.11
N GLU A 153 -19.10 -3.39 7.63
CA GLU A 153 -18.93 -4.25 8.80
C GLU A 153 -17.85 -5.32 8.58
N SER A 154 -17.83 -5.96 7.40
CA SER A 154 -16.83 -6.97 7.07
C SER A 154 -15.45 -6.38 6.72
N SER A 155 -15.35 -5.07 6.42
CA SER A 155 -14.08 -4.43 6.03
C SER A 155 -13.03 -4.42 7.14
N LEU A 156 -13.42 -4.53 8.41
CA LEU A 156 -12.49 -4.45 9.54
C LEU A 156 -11.82 -5.80 9.84
N ILE A 157 -12.61 -6.85 10.10
CA ILE A 157 -12.15 -8.18 10.56
C ILE A 157 -12.71 -9.34 9.70
N GLY A 158 -13.51 -9.04 8.67
CA GLY A 158 -14.20 -10.07 7.87
C GLY A 158 -13.26 -11.03 7.13
N PRO A 159 -13.77 -12.22 6.74
CA PRO A 159 -13.00 -13.19 5.98
C PRO A 159 -12.57 -12.60 4.64
N SER A 160 -11.33 -12.88 4.23
CA SER A 160 -10.88 -12.57 2.87
C SER A 160 -11.75 -13.33 1.88
N GLY A 161 -12.36 -12.65 0.90
CA GLY A 161 -13.15 -13.32 -0.13
C GLY A 161 -14.67 -13.10 -0.09
N SER A 162 -15.21 -12.25 0.78
CA SER A 162 -16.64 -11.91 0.73
C SER A 162 -17.00 -11.15 -0.56
N GLU A 163 -18.20 -11.42 -1.11
CA GLU A 163 -18.76 -10.90 -2.38
C GLU A 163 -17.90 -9.85 -3.10
N ALA A 164 -17.23 -10.30 -4.16
CA ALA A 164 -16.41 -9.46 -5.01
C ALA A 164 -17.27 -8.43 -5.74
N ASP A 165 -16.83 -7.17 -5.71
CA ASP A 165 -17.38 -6.16 -6.59
C ASP A 165 -16.93 -6.49 -8.03
N PRO A 166 -17.83 -6.48 -9.04
CA PRO A 166 -17.46 -6.75 -10.42
C PRO A 166 -16.35 -5.79 -10.88
N GLY A 167 -15.13 -6.30 -11.03
CA GLY A 167 -13.96 -5.54 -11.49
C GLY A 167 -12.95 -5.08 -10.43
N ARG A 168 -13.21 -5.25 -9.12
CA ARG A 168 -12.24 -4.90 -8.04
C ARG A 168 -11.64 -6.11 -7.30
N GLY A 169 -12.02 -7.32 -7.68
CA GLY A 169 -11.60 -8.54 -6.97
C GLY A 169 -12.23 -8.64 -5.58
N ALA A 170 -12.01 -9.77 -4.90
CA ALA A 170 -12.64 -9.97 -3.59
C ALA A 170 -11.95 -9.10 -2.53
N PRO A 171 -12.70 -8.22 -1.82
CA PRO A 171 -12.15 -7.36 -0.79
C PRO A 171 -11.52 -8.19 0.34
N MET A 172 -10.41 -7.67 0.87
CA MET A 172 -9.71 -8.17 2.03
C MET A 172 -10.02 -7.22 3.20
N SER A 173 -10.24 -7.75 4.39
CA SER A 173 -10.39 -6.91 5.58
C SER A 173 -9.07 -6.27 5.97
N LEU A 174 -9.12 -5.12 6.66
CA LEU A 174 -7.93 -4.42 7.14
C LEU A 174 -7.06 -5.33 8.02
N LYS A 175 -7.68 -6.16 8.87
CA LYS A 175 -6.97 -7.15 9.69
C LYS A 175 -6.24 -8.17 8.82
N ALA A 176 -6.93 -8.75 7.85
CA ALA A 176 -6.33 -9.75 6.97
C ALA A 176 -5.17 -9.16 6.16
N PHE A 177 -5.27 -7.90 5.71
CA PHE A 177 -4.16 -7.19 5.07
C PHE A 177 -2.98 -7.05 6.03
N ALA A 178 -3.23 -6.54 7.23
CA ALA A 178 -2.17 -6.30 8.22
C ALA A 178 -1.41 -7.58 8.56
N ASP A 179 -2.14 -8.67 8.85
CA ASP A 179 -1.57 -9.98 9.18
C ASP A 179 -0.71 -10.52 8.03
N GLN A 180 -1.24 -10.52 6.80
CA GLN A 180 -0.54 -11.08 5.63
C GLN A 180 0.66 -10.22 5.22
N ARG A 181 0.49 -8.90 5.23
CA ARG A 181 1.55 -7.94 4.88
C ARG A 181 2.72 -8.03 5.85
N ARG A 182 2.42 -8.09 7.15
CA ARG A 182 3.41 -8.27 8.21
C ARG A 182 4.14 -9.60 8.08
N ALA A 183 3.40 -10.70 7.91
CA ALA A 183 4.00 -12.02 7.74
C ALA A 183 4.95 -12.07 6.54
N PHE A 184 4.52 -11.53 5.39
CA PHE A 184 5.36 -11.44 4.20
C PHE A 184 6.63 -10.63 4.45
N LEU A 185 6.51 -9.38 4.92
CA LEU A 185 7.67 -8.50 5.11
C LEU A 185 8.67 -9.08 6.11
N LEU A 186 8.20 -9.64 7.23
CA LEU A 186 9.07 -10.22 8.25
C LEU A 186 9.69 -11.57 7.85
N SER A 187 9.18 -12.22 6.80
CA SER A 187 9.80 -13.41 6.21
C SER A 187 10.94 -13.11 5.24
N LEU A 188 11.11 -11.85 4.82
CA LEU A 188 12.11 -11.50 3.82
C LEU A 188 13.53 -11.60 4.40
N PRO A 189 14.48 -12.30 3.73
CA PRO A 189 15.86 -12.42 4.19
C PRO A 189 16.53 -11.07 4.46
N GLU A 190 16.25 -10.05 3.64
CA GLU A 190 16.81 -8.71 3.79
C GLU A 190 16.35 -7.99 5.06
N LEU A 191 15.18 -8.36 5.61
CA LEU A 191 14.68 -7.84 6.88
C LEU A 191 15.16 -8.67 8.07
N GLN A 192 15.28 -9.99 7.89
CA GLN A 192 15.80 -10.91 8.91
C GLN A 192 17.30 -10.68 9.17
N ALA A 193 18.06 -10.31 8.14
CA ALA A 193 19.48 -9.98 8.24
C ALA A 193 19.76 -8.61 8.87
N LEU A 194 18.74 -7.77 9.08
CA LEU A 194 18.91 -6.51 9.81
C LEU A 194 19.17 -6.81 11.29
N PRO A 195 20.02 -6.00 11.95
CA PRO A 195 20.17 -6.04 13.40
C PRO A 195 18.83 -5.81 14.14
#